data_AF-E4Z4C3-F1
#
_entry.id   AF-E4Z4C3-F1
#
_cell.length_a   1.000
_cell.length_b   1.000
_cell.length_c   1.000
_cell.angle_alpha   90.00
_cell.angle_beta   90.00
_cell.angle_gamma   90.00
#
_symmetry.space_group_name_H-M   'P 1'
#
loop_
_entity.id
_entity.type
_entity.pdbx_description
1 polymer ?
#
loop_
_entity_poly.entity_id
_entity_poly.type
_entity_poly.pdbx_seq_one_letter_code
_entity_poly.pdbx_strand_id
1 'polypeptide(L)'
;MPLVLDFLQNVLPVDSPFIQPNYVYGLWHYILQLFMTLINDGQLSRTLSIGGIGASIYFTYAMIKLEALCIACVLCHFINVAFFVVDTMNYPTDPEKLKQN
;
A
#
# COMPACT_ATOMS: atom_id res chain seq x y z
N MET A 1 -13.49 8.49 11.68
CA MET A 1 -12.30 7.96 11.01
C MET A 1 -11.87 6.60 11.63
N PRO A 2 -12.68 5.50 11.58
CA PRO A 2 -12.34 4.24 12.28
C PRO A 2 -12.21 3.00 11.37
N LEU A 3 -12.16 3.10 10.05
CA LEU A 3 -12.59 1.99 9.19
C LEU A 3 -11.60 0.81 9.01
N VAL A 4 -10.28 0.98 9.26
CA VAL A 4 -9.35 -0.18 9.36
C VAL A 4 -9.27 -0.67 10.80
N LEU A 5 -9.40 0.23 11.78
CA LEU A 5 -9.53 -0.14 13.19
C LEU A 5 -10.69 -1.11 13.39
N ASP A 6 -11.83 -0.81 12.76
CA ASP A 6 -13.06 -1.61 12.79
C ASP A 6 -12.87 -2.99 12.13
N PHE A 7 -12.12 -3.07 11.01
CA PHE A 7 -11.79 -4.36 10.39
C PHE A 7 -10.84 -5.19 11.26
N LEU A 8 -9.76 -4.59 11.76
CA LEU A 8 -8.78 -5.30 12.58
C LEU A 8 -9.34 -5.72 13.95
N GLN A 9 -10.24 -4.95 14.55
CA GLN A 9 -10.92 -5.30 15.80
C GLN A 9 -11.87 -6.51 15.66
N ASN A 10 -12.37 -6.78 14.45
CA ASN A 10 -13.17 -7.97 14.17
C ASN A 10 -12.33 -9.24 13.94
N VAL A 11 -11.02 -9.11 13.72
CA VAL A 11 -10.10 -10.22 13.41
C VAL A 11 -9.12 -10.49 14.55
N LEU A 12 -8.67 -9.44 15.25
CA LEU A 12 -7.71 -9.51 16.34
C LEU A 12 -8.35 -9.04 17.66
N PRO A 13 -7.89 -9.57 18.81
CA PRO A 13 -8.33 -9.09 20.11
C PRO A 13 -8.06 -7.59 20.25
N VAL A 14 -8.98 -6.88 20.91
CA VAL A 14 -9.04 -5.41 20.96
C VAL A 14 -7.79 -4.77 21.61
N ASP A 15 -7.08 -5.55 22.44
CA ASP A 15 -5.84 -5.14 23.12
C ASP A 15 -4.57 -5.42 22.30
N SER A 16 -4.71 -5.83 21.04
CA SER A 16 -3.58 -6.18 20.20
C SER A 16 -2.74 -4.94 19.84
N PRO A 17 -1.39 -4.99 19.95
CA PRO A 17 -0.51 -3.89 19.54
C PRO A 17 -0.56 -3.62 18.03
N PHE A 18 -1.21 -4.53 17.28
CA PHE A 18 -1.51 -4.38 15.87
C PHE A 18 -2.77 -3.56 15.61
N ILE A 19 -3.45 -2.97 16.60
CA ILE A 19 -4.56 -2.05 16.36
C ILE A 19 -3.98 -0.63 16.41
N GLN A 20 -3.51 -0.15 15.26
CA GLN A 20 -2.92 1.18 15.12
C GLN A 20 -3.73 2.04 14.14
N PRO A 21 -3.61 3.38 14.21
CA PRO A 21 -4.27 4.24 13.23
C PRO A 21 -3.70 4.05 11.83
N ASN A 22 -4.58 4.14 10.82
CA ASN A 22 -4.30 3.81 9.41
C ASN A 22 -3.05 4.49 8.84
N TYR A 23 -2.77 5.72 9.27
CA TYR A 23 -1.62 6.48 8.80
C TYR A 23 -0.29 5.80 9.16
N VAL A 24 -0.23 5.02 10.24
CA VAL A 24 0.99 4.30 10.65
C VAL A 24 1.30 3.17 9.67
N TYR A 25 0.28 2.41 9.24
CA TYR A 25 0.47 1.40 8.18
C TYR A 25 0.84 2.03 6.86
N GLY A 26 0.22 3.17 6.51
CA GLY A 26 0.58 3.93 5.31
C GLY A 26 2.04 4.39 5.34
N LEU A 27 2.51 4.92 6.47
CA LEU A 27 3.89 5.33 6.65
C LEU A 27 4.87 4.16 6.49
N TRP A 28 4.61 3.04 7.17
CA TRP A 28 5.43 1.83 7.03
C TRP A 28 5.44 1.29 5.61
N HIS A 29 4.30 1.30 4.94
CA HIS A 29 4.20 0.89 3.55
C HIS A 29 5.10 1.74 2.65
N TYR A 30 5.06 3.08 2.75
CA TYR A 30 5.91 3.95 1.93
C TYR A 30 7.40 3.83 2.26
N ILE A 31 7.75 3.66 3.55
CA ILE A 31 9.16 3.43 3.96
C ILE A 31 9.68 2.14 3.34
N LEU A 32 8.91 1.06 3.43
CA LEU A 32 9.29 -0.23 2.84
C LEU A 32 9.34 -0.14 1.32
N GLN A 33 8.36 0.51 0.67
CA GLN A 33 8.34 0.71 -0.78
C GLN A 33 9.61 1.43 -1.25
N LEU A 34 10.00 2.51 -0.56
CA LEU A 34 11.20 3.26 -0.88
C LEU A 34 12.46 2.43 -0.66
N PHE A 35 12.52 1.66 0.43
CA PHE A 35 13.63 0.76 0.70
C PHE A 35 13.78 -0.33 -0.37
N MET A 36 12.67 -0.98 -0.76
CA MET A 36 12.65 -2.00 -1.82
C MET A 36 13.08 -1.43 -3.17
N THR A 37 12.64 -0.20 -3.47
CA THR A 37 13.08 0.52 -4.68
C THR A 37 14.58 0.80 -4.66
N LEU A 38 15.16 1.18 -3.51
CA LEU A 38 16.60 1.46 -3.38
C LEU A 38 17.49 0.22 -3.52
N ILE A 39 17.04 -0.93 -3.00
CA ILE A 39 17.76 -2.20 -3.15
C ILE A 39 17.49 -2.90 -4.49
N ASN A 40 16.67 -2.28 -5.35
CA ASN A 40 16.28 -2.77 -6.67
C ASN A 40 15.64 -4.18 -6.67
N ASP A 41 14.94 -4.52 -5.58
CA ASP A 41 14.16 -5.77 -5.51
C ASP A 41 12.78 -5.55 -6.14
N GLY A 42 12.72 -5.78 -7.46
CA GLY A 42 11.50 -5.54 -8.22
C GLY A 42 10.32 -6.46 -7.84
N GLN A 43 10.57 -7.65 -7.26
CA GLN A 43 9.49 -8.59 -6.94
C GLN A 43 8.79 -8.16 -5.65
N LEU A 44 9.55 -7.79 -4.62
CA LEU A 44 9.00 -7.25 -3.39
C LEU A 44 8.35 -5.87 -3.64
N SER A 45 9.01 -4.99 -4.40
CA SER A 45 8.48 -3.67 -4.74
C SER A 45 7.09 -3.76 -5.39
N ARG A 46 6.93 -4.65 -6.38
CA ARG A 46 5.62 -4.90 -7.03
C ARG A 46 4.58 -5.46 -6.08
N THR A 47 4.96 -6.39 -5.20
CA THR A 47 4.03 -6.99 -4.24
C THR A 47 3.50 -5.93 -3.28
N LEU A 48 4.38 -5.05 -2.79
CA LEU A 48 3.97 -3.92 -1.96
C LEU A 48 3.07 -2.97 -2.74
N SER A 49 3.43 -2.59 -3.97
CA SER A 49 2.60 -1.71 -4.81
C SER A 49 1.20 -2.28 -5.09
N ILE A 50 1.08 -3.58 -5.37
CA ILE A 50 -0.23 -4.25 -5.51
C ILE A 50 -1.03 -4.15 -4.20
N GLY A 51 -0.36 -4.36 -3.05
CA GLY A 51 -0.95 -4.15 -1.73
C GLY A 51 -1.45 -2.71 -1.52
N GLY A 52 -0.69 -1.71 -1.96
CA GLY A 52 -1.06 -0.29 -1.92
C GLY A 52 -2.28 0.04 -2.78
N ILE A 53 -2.41 -0.59 -3.96
CA ILE A 53 -3.61 -0.48 -4.80
C ILE A 53 -4.81 -1.12 -4.12
N GLY A 54 -4.65 -2.33 -3.56
CA GLY A 54 -5.72 -3.00 -2.81
C GLY A 54 -6.23 -2.17 -1.63
N ALA A 55 -5.31 -1.58 -0.86
CA ALA A 55 -5.65 -0.66 0.22
C ALA A 55 -6.37 0.59 -0.31
N SER A 56 -5.96 1.11 -1.47
CA SER A 56 -6.60 2.29 -2.08
C SER A 56 -8.05 2.04 -2.47
N ILE A 57 -8.36 0.86 -3.02
CA ILE A 57 -9.73 0.44 -3.33
C ILE A 57 -10.57 0.35 -2.05
N TYR A 58 -10.03 -0.27 -1.00
CA TYR A 58 -10.69 -0.37 0.29
C TYR A 58 -11.00 1.00 0.89
N PHE A 59 -10.04 1.91 0.88
CA PHE A 59 -10.23 3.28 1.36
C PHE A 59 -11.17 4.10 0.48
N THR A 60 -11.21 3.86 -0.82
CA THR A 60 -12.18 4.50 -1.71
C THR A 60 -13.60 4.08 -1.35
N TYR A 61 -13.83 2.79 -1.13
CA TYR A 61 -15.12 2.28 -0.64
C TYR A 61 -15.51 2.89 0.72
N ALA A 62 -14.54 3.00 1.62
CA ALA A 62 -14.71 3.63 2.92
C ALA A 62 -15.16 5.10 2.84
N MET A 63 -14.53 5.88 1.95
CA MET A 63 -14.85 7.29 1.74
C MET A 63 -16.27 7.47 1.19
N ILE A 64 -16.71 6.59 0.29
CA ILE A 64 -18.09 6.59 -0.23
C ILE A 64 -19.08 6.33 0.91
N LYS A 65 -18.84 5.33 1.75
CA LYS A 65 -19.71 5.00 2.89
C LYS A 65 -19.79 6.11 3.95
N LEU A 66 -18.72 6.87 4.13
CA LEU A 66 -18.63 7.99 5.07
C LEU A 66 -19.13 9.31 4.49
N GLU A 67 -19.49 9.35 3.19
CA GLU A 67 -19.88 10.56 2.45
C GLU A 67 -18.91 11.75 2.60
N ALA A 68 -17.63 11.44 2.86
CA ALA A 68 -16.61 12.43 3.18
C ALA A 68 -15.41 12.26 2.25
N LEU A 69 -15.10 13.32 1.49
CA LEU A 69 -14.01 13.32 0.53
C LEU A 69 -12.71 13.80 1.20
N CYS A 70 -11.82 12.86 1.46
CA CYS A 70 -10.55 13.12 2.12
C CYS A 70 -9.47 13.44 1.07
N ILE A 71 -9.06 14.71 0.97
CA ILE A 71 -8.02 15.15 0.01
C ILE A 71 -6.70 14.39 0.22
N ALA A 72 -6.28 14.21 1.48
CA ALA A 72 -5.07 13.46 1.79
C ALA A 72 -5.13 12.00 1.32
N CYS A 73 -6.32 11.38 1.38
CA CYS A 73 -6.54 10.01 0.95
C CYS A 73 -6.49 9.89 -0.59
N VAL A 74 -7.06 10.87 -1.29
CA VAL A 74 -6.96 10.98 -2.76
C VAL A 74 -5.50 11.14 -3.19
N LEU A 75 -4.72 11.98 -2.52
CA LEU A 75 -3.28 12.13 -2.79
C LEU A 75 -2.53 10.81 -2.58
N CYS A 76 -2.81 10.08 -1.50
CA CYS A 76 -2.24 8.75 -1.29
C CYS A 76 -2.61 7.76 -2.40
N HIS A 77 -3.83 7.81 -2.95
CA HIS A 77 -4.20 6.97 -4.09
C HIS A 77 -3.38 7.29 -5.34
N PHE A 78 -3.15 8.57 -5.63
CA PHE A 78 -2.27 8.97 -6.73
C PHE A 78 -0.83 8.47 -6.53
N ILE A 79 -0.29 8.56 -5.32
CA ILE A 79 1.06 8.08 -5.00
C ILE A 79 1.14 6.56 -5.18
N ASN A 80 0.17 5.80 -4.69
CA ASN A 80 0.14 4.34 -4.85
C ASN A 80 0.05 3.92 -6.32
N VAL A 81 -0.73 4.64 -7.13
CA VAL A 81 -0.78 4.42 -8.59
C VAL A 81 0.56 4.74 -9.25
N ALA A 82 1.21 5.84 -8.86
CA ALA A 82 2.53 6.20 -9.37
C ALA A 82 3.56 5.11 -9.07
N PHE A 83 3.62 4.59 -7.84
CA PHE A 83 4.50 3.49 -7.49
C PHE A 83 4.21 2.23 -8.31
N PHE A 84 2.94 1.86 -8.45
CA PHE A 84 2.56 0.71 -9.26
C PHE A 84 2.99 0.86 -10.73
N VAL A 85 2.82 2.04 -11.34
CA VAL A 85 3.26 2.31 -12.71
C VAL A 85 4.79 2.26 -12.82
N VAL A 86 5.51 2.87 -11.87
CA VAL A 86 6.98 2.84 -11.85
C VAL A 86 7.51 1.42 -11.70
N ASP A 87 6.96 0.64 -10.78
CA ASP A 87 7.40 -0.74 -10.54
C ASP A 87 7.08 -1.66 -11.72
N THR A 88 5.93 -1.47 -12.37
CA THR A 88 5.56 -2.28 -13.54
C THR A 88 6.39 -1.93 -14.77
N MET A 89 6.79 -0.66 -14.95
CA MET A 89 7.66 -0.25 -16.05
C MET A 89 9.14 -0.59 -15.82
N ASN A 90 9.60 -0.53 -14.56
CA ASN A 90 11.00 -0.83 -14.21
C ASN A 90 11.28 -2.31 -13.99
N TYR A 91 10.26 -3.14 -13.80
CA TYR A 91 10.47 -4.59 -13.69
C TYR A 91 10.85 -5.14 -15.07
N PRO A 92 12.05 -5.72 -15.25
CA PRO A 92 12.39 -6.34 -16.51
C PRO A 92 11.44 -7.51 -16.74
N THR A 93 10.59 -7.40 -17.76
CA THR A 93 9.77 -8.50 -18.28
C THR A 93 10.61 -9.60 -18.95
N ASP A 94 11.93 -9.42 -19.04
CA ASP A 94 12.85 -10.34 -19.70
C ASP A 94 13.40 -11.40 -18.75
N PRO A 95 13.10 -12.70 -18.98
CA PRO A 95 13.58 -13.79 -18.14
C PRO A 95 15.11 -13.98 -18.18
N GLU A 96 15.81 -13.43 -19.18
CA GLU A 96 17.28 -13.49 -19.25
C GLU A 96 17.98 -12.59 -18.23
N LYS A 97 17.39 -11.44 -17.87
CA LYS A 97 17.98 -10.53 -16.87
C LYS A 97 17.83 -11.02 -15.42
N LEU A 98 16.98 -12.01 -15.20
CA LEU A 98 16.77 -12.69 -13.91
C LEU A 98 17.86 -13.73 -13.60
N LYS A 99 18.62 -14.20 -14.61
CA LYS A 99 19.69 -15.20 -14.44
C LYS A 99 21.08 -14.61 -14.17
N GLN A 100 21.24 -13.29 -14.29
CA GLN A 100 22.55 -12.63 -14.18
C GLN A 100 22.79 -11.91 -12.83
N ASN A 101 21.83 -11.97 -11.89
CA ASN A 101 22.01 -11.55 -10.50
C ASN A 101 22.07 -12.78 -9.59
#